data_AF-A0A6G3RRY2-F1
#
_entry.id   AF-A0A6G3RRY2-F1
#
_cell.length_a   1.000
_cell.length_b   1.000
_cell.length_c   1.000
_cell.angle_alpha   90.00
_cell.angle_beta   90.00
_cell.angle_gamma   90.00
#
_symmetry.space_group_name_H-M   'P 1'
#
loop_
_entity.id
_entity.type
_entity.pdbx_description
1 polymer ?
#
loop_
_entity_poly.entity_id
_entity_poly.type
_entity_poly.pdbx_seq_one_letter_code
_entity_poly.pdbx_strand_id
1 'polypeptide(L)' 'ERWRAGAAAAAEATGDQLDRLERGDAGYLARAAVRAERPVIRGRFGMCGRLDVYDVA' A
#
# COMPACT_ATOMS: atom_id res chain seq x y z
N GLU A 1 13.11 -17.43 13.16
CA GLU A 1 12.73 -17.88 11.80
C GLU A 1 11.56 -17.10 11.21
N ARG A 2 10.41 -16.97 11.90
CA ARG A 2 9.23 -16.22 11.42
C ARG A 2 9.51 -14.79 10.91
N TRP A 3 10.42 -14.06 11.55
CA TRP A 3 10.80 -12.73 11.09
C TRP A 3 11.51 -12.77 9.72
N ARG A 4 12.48 -13.69 9.56
CA ARG A 4 13.23 -13.85 8.31
C ARG A 4 12.33 -14.29 7.16
N ALA A 5 11.52 -15.33 7.39
CA ALA A 5 10.61 -15.88 6.39
C ALA A 5 9.36 -15.00 6.13
N GLY A 6 9.13 -13.98 6.96
CA GLY A 6 7.97 -13.10 6.86
C GLY A 6 8.38 -11.69 6.46
N ALA A 7 8.46 -10.80 7.46
CA ALA A 7 8.69 -9.39 7.24
C ALA A 7 10.00 -9.09 6.49
N ALA A 8 11.08 -9.79 6.80
CA ALA A 8 12.36 -9.55 6.13
C ALA A 8 12.31 -9.95 4.65
N ALA A 9 11.84 -11.17 4.34
CA ALA A 9 11.68 -11.63 2.96
C ALA A 9 10.75 -10.71 2.13
N ALA A 10 9.67 -10.21 2.73
CA ALA A 10 8.76 -9.26 2.06
C ALA A 10 9.44 -7.91 1.76
N ALA A 11 10.28 -7.43 2.69
CA ALA A 11 11.04 -6.20 2.49
C ALA A 11 12.12 -6.36 1.39
N GLU A 12 12.85 -7.47 1.40
CA GLU A 12 13.85 -7.81 0.37
C GLU A 12 13.20 -7.90 -1.02
N ALA A 13 12.09 -8.63 -1.14
CA ALA A 13 11.36 -8.74 -2.40
C ALA A 13 10.84 -7.38 -2.91
N THR A 14 10.49 -6.46 -2.00
CA THR A 14 10.10 -5.09 -2.37
C THR A 14 11.30 -4.31 -2.89
N GLY A 15 12.46 -4.43 -2.25
CA GLY A 15 13.72 -3.83 -2.73
C GLY A 15 14.04 -4.25 -4.17
N ASP A 16 13.94 -5.55 -4.47
CA ASP A 16 14.15 -6.07 -5.82
C ASP A 16 13.22 -5.44 -6.87
N GLN A 17 11.96 -5.15 -6.51
CA GLN A 17 11.02 -4.47 -7.42
C GLN A 17 11.38 -2.99 -7.59
N LEU A 18 11.83 -2.30 -6.53
CA LEU A 18 12.25 -0.90 -6.62
C LEU A 18 13.48 -0.74 -7.51
N ASP A 19 14.46 -1.64 -7.36
CA ASP A 19 15.66 -1.68 -8.21
C ASP A 19 15.31 -1.87 -9.70
N ARG A 20 14.28 -2.69 -10.00
CA ARG A 20 13.78 -2.87 -11.38
C ARG A 20 13.12 -1.60 -11.89
N LEU A 21 12.32 -0.93 -11.06
CA LEU A 21 11.68 0.34 -11.41
C LEU A 21 12.71 1.44 -11.70
N GLU A 22 13.80 1.52 -10.92
CA GLU A 22 14.89 2.46 -11.17
C GLU A 22 15.55 2.23 -12.54
N ARG A 23 15.64 0.96 -12.97
CA ARG A 23 16.13 0.58 -14.31
C ARG A 23 15.08 0.71 -15.43
N GLY A 24 13.89 1.22 -15.12
CA GLY A 24 12.79 1.39 -16.08
C GLY A 24 11.95 0.14 -16.36
N ASP A 25 12.17 -0.96 -15.64
CA ASP A 25 11.33 -2.15 -15.74
C ASP A 25 10.09 -2.02 -14.85
N ALA A 26 8.97 -1.65 -15.47
CA ALA A 26 7.66 -1.56 -14.83
C ALA A 26 6.84 -2.86 -14.92
N GLY A 27 7.42 -4.00 -15.31
CA GLY A 27 6.70 -5.25 -15.58
C GLY A 27 5.93 -5.82 -14.37
N TYR A 28 6.40 -5.57 -13.15
CA TYR A 28 5.65 -5.90 -11.92
C TYR A 28 4.40 -5.03 -11.78
N LEU A 29 4.52 -3.72 -12.03
CA LEU A 29 3.40 -2.77 -11.96
C LEU A 29 2.39 -2.98 -13.10
N ALA A 30 2.83 -3.39 -14.28
CA ALA A 30 1.96 -3.68 -15.41
C ALA A 30 0.94 -4.79 -15.13
N ARG A 31 1.23 -5.68 -14.17
CA ARG A 31 0.32 -6.74 -13.71
C ARG A 31 -0.40 -6.38 -12.41
N ALA A 32 -0.06 -5.27 -11.78
CA ALA A 32 -0.67 -4.84 -10.53
C ALA A 32 -2.00 -4.13 -10.79
N ALA A 33 -2.89 -4.18 -9.80
CA ALA A 33 -4.13 -3.43 -9.81
C ALA A 33 -4.07 -2.30 -8.78
N VAL A 34 -4.40 -1.09 -9.20
CA VAL A 34 -4.61 0.04 -8.29
C VAL A 34 -6.04 -0.03 -7.76
N ARG A 35 -6.19 -0.11 -6.44
CA ARG A 35 -7.48 0.05 -5.77
C ARG A 35 -7.52 1.43 -5.14
N ALA A 36 -8.55 2.19 -5.45
CA ALA A 36 -8.81 3.48 -4.84
C ALA A 36 -10.12 3.38 -4.06
N GLU A 37 -10.03 3.53 -2.74
CA GLU A 37 -11.21 3.60 -1.87
C GLU A 37 -11.60 5.06 -1.67
N ARG A 38 -12.91 5.33 -1.62
CA ARG A 38 -13.41 6.67 -1.31
C ARG A 38 -14.07 6.66 0.06
N PRO A 39 -13.96 7.75 0.83
CA PRO A 39 -14.64 7.79 2.11
C PRO A 39 -16.14 7.71 1.90
N VAL A 40 -16.80 6.84 2.67
CA VAL A 40 -18.25 6.69 2.72
C VAL A 40 -18.92 7.86 3.44
N ILE A 41 -18.20 8.53 4.34
CA ILE A 41 -18.63 9.78 4.99
C ILE A 41 -17.49 10.79 4.91
N ARG A 42 -17.81 12.01 4.50
CA ARG A 42 -16.87 13.12 4.52
C ARG A 42 -17.18 14.09 5.64
N GLY A 43 -16.13 14.58 6.29
CA GLY A 43 -16.25 15.64 7.30
C GLY A 43 -17.05 15.24 8.55
N ARG A 44 -16.98 14.01 9.02
CA ARG A 44 -17.54 13.64 10.33
C ARG A 44 -16.79 14.40 11.43
N PHE A 45 -17.49 14.96 12.42
CA PHE A 45 -16.80 15.55 13.58
C PHE A 45 -16.11 14.48 14.42
N GLY A 46 -14.84 14.70 14.76
CA GLY A 46 -14.04 13.90 15.68
C GLY A 46 -13.39 14.78 16.75
N MET A 47 -12.62 14.16 17.64
CA MET A 47 -11.99 14.83 18.79
C MET A 47 -11.10 16.03 18.39
N CYS A 48 -10.42 15.95 17.24
CA CYS A 48 -9.45 16.96 16.80
C CYS A 48 -9.86 17.66 15.49
N GLY A 49 -11.10 17.50 15.00
CA GLY A 49 -11.54 18.13 13.76
C GLY A 49 -12.52 17.31 12.91
N ARG A 50 -12.32 17.33 11.60
CA ARG A 50 -13.17 16.66 10.60
C ARG A 50 -12.48 15.38 10.10
N LEU A 51 -13.24 14.30 9.96
CA LEU A 51 -12.76 12.98 9.56
C LEU A 51 -13.45 12.53 8.28
N ASP A 52 -12.68 11.91 7.39
CA ASP A 52 -13.17 11.11 6.29
C ASP A 52 -13.22 9.64 6.74
N VAL A 53 -14.39 9.04 6.69
CA VAL A 53 -14.64 7.67 7.16
C VAL A 53 -14.62 6.73 5.97
N TYR A 54 -13.79 5.69 6.05
CA TYR A 54 -13.67 4.64 5.04
C TYR A 54 -14.31 3.37 5.58
N ASP A 55 -15.01 2.64 4.71
CA ASP A 55 -15.47 1.29 5.04
C ASP A 55 -14.34 0.33 4.68
N VAL A 56 -13.61 -0.15 5.70
CA VAL A 56 -12.48 -1.06 5.52
C VAL A 56 -12.99 -2.47 5.74
N ALA A 57 -13.47 -3.10 4.66
CA ALA A 57 -13.84 -4.51 4.64
C ALA A 57 -12.61 -5.43 4.73
#